data_AF-A0A352UNR5-F1
#
_entry.id   AF-A0A352UNR5-F1
#
_cell.length_a   1.000
_cell.length_b   1.000
_cell.length_c   1.000
_cell.angle_alpha   90.00
_cell.angle_beta   90.00
_cell.angle_gamma   90.00
#
_symmetry.space_group_name_H-M   'P 1'
#
loop_
_entity.id
_entity.type
_entity.pdbx_description
1 polymer ?
#
loop_
_entity_poly.entity_id
_entity_poly.type
_entity_poly.pdbx_seq_one_letter_code
_entity_poly.pdbx_strand_id
1 'polypeptide(L)' 'SGLGKTHLLLAIGQAIHEKDPTKKIAYLKGDEFTNQMVQSIQAGTAEDFRRKYRNVDLFLVDDIQFIAGKQQTQEEFFH' A
#
# COMPACT_ATOMS: atom_id res chain seq x y z
N SER A 1 -3.84 6.85 -17.44
CA SER A 1 -4.02 6.04 -18.67
C SER A 1 -4.73 4.75 -18.33
N GLY A 2 -5.74 4.35 -19.11
CA GLY A 2 -6.59 3.17 -18.88
C GLY A 2 -5.99 1.85 -19.38
N LEU A 3 -4.66 1.68 -19.32
CA LEU A 3 -3.97 0.51 -19.87
C LEU A 3 -4.09 -0.77 -19.02
N GLY A 4 -4.98 -0.77 -18.02
CA GLY A 4 -5.25 -1.97 -17.21
C GLY A 4 -4.31 -2.22 -16.03
N LYS A 5 -3.49 -1.25 -15.61
CA LYS A 5 -2.57 -1.41 -14.45
C LYS A 5 -3.31 -1.82 -13.17
N THR A 6 -4.30 -1.03 -12.77
CA THR A 6 -5.16 -1.31 -11.61
C THR A 6 -5.82 -2.68 -11.74
N HIS A 7 -6.31 -3.01 -12.94
CA HIS A 7 -6.94 -4.30 -13.20
C HIS A 7 -5.95 -5.46 -13.00
N LEU A 8 -4.72 -5.34 -13.50
CA LEU A 8 -3.67 -6.34 -13.31
C LEU A 8 -3.28 -6.50 -11.84
N LEU A 9 -3.09 -5.40 -11.10
CA LEU A 9 -2.79 -5.49 -9.66
C LEU A 9 -3.90 -6.21 -8.89
N LEU A 10 -5.15 -5.84 -9.13
CA LEU A 10 -6.29 -6.48 -8.47
C LEU A 10 -6.43 -7.96 -8.88
N ALA A 11 -6.18 -8.30 -10.14
CA ALA A 11 -6.20 -9.69 -10.62
C ALA A 11 -5.12 -10.55 -9.94
N ILE A 12 -3.93 -10.01 -9.68
CA ILE A 12 -2.88 -10.70 -8.90
C ILE A 12 -3.36 -10.97 -7.48
N GLY A 13 -3.93 -9.96 -6.80
CA GLY A 13 -4.47 -10.12 -5.45
C GLY A 13 -5.59 -11.18 -5.40
N GLN A 14 -6.53 -11.11 -6.34
CA GLN A 14 -7.62 -12.06 -6.45
C GLN A 14 -7.12 -13.49 -6.69
N ALA A 15 -6.18 -13.69 -7.61
CA ALA A 15 -5.62 -15.00 -7.91
C ALA A 15 -4.87 -15.63 -6.72
N ILE A 16 -4.25 -14.82 -5.86
CA ILE A 16 -3.63 -15.28 -4.62
C ILE A 16 -4.71 -15.64 -3.60
N HIS A 17 -5.73 -14.79 -3.44
CA HIS A 17 -6.83 -15.03 -2.50
C HIS A 17 -7.65 -16.28 -2.84
N GLU A 18 -7.89 -16.54 -4.12
CA GLU A 18 -8.59 -17.75 -4.59
C GLU A 18 -7.82 -19.04 -4.28
N LYS A 19 -6.48 -18.98 -4.26
CA LYS A 19 -5.63 -20.12 -3.92
C LYS A 19 -5.51 -20.31 -2.41
N ASP A 20 -5.42 -19.22 -1.66
CA ASP A 20 -5.31 -19.24 -0.21
C ASP A 20 -6.05 -18.04 0.40
N PRO A 21 -7.30 -18.23 0.85
CA PRO A 21 -8.10 -17.17 1.46
C PRO A 21 -7.54 -16.64 2.78
N THR A 22 -6.56 -17.33 3.39
CA THR A 22 -5.94 -16.90 4.65
C THR A 22 -4.89 -15.81 4.45
N LYS A 23 -4.43 -15.58 3.21
CA LYS A 23 -3.44 -14.57 2.86
C LYS A 23 -3.98 -13.17 3.11
N LYS A 24 -3.23 -12.38 3.88
CA LYS A 24 -3.53 -10.97 4.14
C LYS A 24 -3.03 -10.14 2.97
N ILE A 25 -3.95 -9.52 2.24
CA ILE A 25 -3.63 -8.70 1.07
C ILE A 25 -4.01 -7.25 1.37
N ALA A 26 -3.06 -6.33 1.23
CA ALA A 26 -3.32 -4.90 1.27
C ALA A 26 -3.14 -4.30 -0.12
N TYR A 27 -4.16 -3.56 -0.57
CA TYR A 27 -4.11 -2.75 -1.78
C TYR A 27 -4.41 -1.30 -1.41
N LEU A 28 -3.66 -0.37 -1.98
CA LEU A 28 -3.93 1.06 -1.92
C LEU A 28 -3.23 1.82 -3.03
N LYS A 29 -3.64 3.06 -3.25
CA LYS A 29 -2.92 3.99 -4.12
C LYS A 29 -1.80 4.72 -3.38
N GLY A 30 -0.79 5.19 -4.10
CA GLY A 30 0.34 5.91 -3.51
C GLY A 30 -0.05 7.22 -2.81
N ASP A 31 -1.07 7.93 -3.29
CA ASP A 31 -1.62 9.12 -2.64
C ASP A 31 -2.35 8.77 -1.33
N GLU A 32 -3.13 7.68 -1.31
CA GLU A 32 -3.77 7.14 -0.10
C GLU A 32 -2.73 6.73 0.95
N PHE A 33 -1.65 6.07 0.54
CA PHE A 33 -0.53 5.71 1.43
C PHE A 33 0.07 6.97 2.06
N THR A 34 0.36 7.99 1.24
CA THR A 34 0.90 9.26 1.74
C THR A 34 -0.03 9.87 2.79
N ASN A 35 -1.32 9.98 2.47
CA ASN A 35 -2.29 10.65 3.34
C ASN A 35 -2.44 9.91 4.67
N GLN A 36 -2.55 8.57 4.64
CA GLN A 36 -2.63 7.76 5.86
C GLN A 36 -1.36 7.86 6.71
N MET A 37 -0.18 7.91 6.06
CA MET A 37 1.07 8.09 6.78
C MET A 37 1.13 9.45 7.49
N VAL A 38 0.83 10.55 6.77
CA VAL A 38 0.81 11.90 7.36
C VAL A 38 -0.16 11.96 8.54
N GLN A 39 -1.36 11.40 8.38
CA GLN A 39 -2.35 11.33 9.46
C GLN A 39 -1.84 10.52 10.66
N SER A 40 -1.18 9.39 10.43
CA SER A 40 -0.64 8.56 11.52
C SER A 40 0.47 9.27 12.29
N ILE A 41 1.32 10.05 11.61
CA ILE A 41 2.36 10.87 12.26
C ILE A 41 1.70 11.96 13.10
N GLN A 42 0.71 12.66 12.56
CA GLN A 42 -0.03 13.71 13.28
C GLN A 42 -0.77 13.16 14.51
N ALA A 43 -1.31 11.94 14.42
CA ALA A 43 -2.03 11.28 15.50
C ALA A 43 -1.11 10.52 16.49
N GLY A 44 0.20 10.45 16.25
CA GLY A 44 1.13 9.67 17.07
C GLY A 44 0.99 8.15 16.93
N THR A 45 0.35 7.66 15.85
CA THR A 45 0.05 6.25 15.58
C THR A 45 0.88 5.66 14.44
N ALA A 46 2.04 6.25 14.13
CA ALA A 46 2.92 5.82 13.04
C ALA A 46 3.38 4.36 13.16
N GLU A 47 3.55 3.85 14.38
CA GLU A 47 3.90 2.44 14.60
C GLU A 47 2.77 1.49 14.18
N ASP A 48 1.52 1.83 14.49
CA ASP A 48 0.35 1.05 14.09
C ASP A 48 0.17 1.07 12.58
N PHE A 49 0.42 2.22 11.94
CA PHE A 49 0.46 2.35 10.49
C PHE A 49 1.48 1.40 9.87
N ARG A 50 2.74 1.40 10.35
CA ARG A 50 3.78 0.46 9.88
C ARG A 50 3.36 -0.99 10.09
N ARG A 51 2.85 -1.34 11.27
CA ARG A 51 2.42 -2.69 11.61
C ARG A 51 1.30 -3.18 10.69
N LYS A 52 0.35 -2.31 10.33
CA LYS A 52 -0.75 -2.62 9.40
C LYS A 52 -0.22 -3.08 8.04
N TYR A 53 0.78 -2.39 7.48
CA TYR A 53 1.30 -2.68 6.14
C TYR A 53 2.45 -3.68 6.10
N ARG A 54 3.19 -3.88 7.20
CA ARG A 54 4.25 -4.91 7.28
C ARG A 54 3.73 -6.32 7.60
N ASN A 55 2.54 -6.45 8.20
CA ASN A 55 1.97 -7.74 8.59
C ASN A 55 1.10 -8.40 7.51
N VAL A 56 1.28 -8.03 6.24
CA VAL A 56 0.53 -8.57 5.10
C VAL A 56 1.39 -9.55 4.31
N ASP A 57 0.77 -10.55 3.70
CA ASP A 57 1.44 -11.48 2.79
C ASP A 57 1.66 -10.87 1.39
N LEU A 58 0.81 -9.90 1.01
CA LEU A 58 0.92 -9.19 -0.26
C LEU A 58 0.58 -7.72 -0.08
N PHE A 59 1.51 -6.85 -0.51
CA PHE A 59 1.33 -5.40 -0.52
C PHE A 59 1.31 -4.88 -1.96
N LEU A 60 0.15 -4.40 -2.40
CA LEU A 60 -0.10 -3.91 -3.75
C LEU A 60 -0.28 -2.39 -3.72
N VAL A 61 0.54 -1.68 -4.49
CA VAL A 61 0.55 -0.23 -4.51
C VAL A 61 0.36 0.25 -5.95
N ASP A 62 -0.76 0.92 -6.21
CA ASP A 62 -1.00 1.53 -7.51
C ASP A 62 -0.55 3.00 -7.51
N ASP A 63 -0.33 3.55 -8.70
CA ASP A 63 0.05 4.94 -8.93
C ASP A 63 1.21 5.44 -8.03
N ILE A 64 2.28 4.63 -7.92
CA ILE A 64 3.46 4.90 -7.08
C ILE A 64 4.11 6.27 -7.32
N GLN A 65 3.91 6.85 -8.51
CA GLN A 65 4.39 8.20 -8.83
C GLN A 65 3.89 9.28 -7.86
N PHE A 66 2.77 9.08 -7.17
CA PHE A 66 2.27 10.03 -6.17
C PHE A 66 3.05 10.03 -4.84
N ILE A 67 3.93 9.04 -4.64
CA ILE A 67 4.91 9.00 -3.54
C ILE A 67 6.22 9.71 -3.94
N ALA A 68 6.50 9.81 -5.24
CA ALA A 68 7.67 10.51 -5.73
C ALA A 68 7.67 11.99 -5.28
N GLY A 69 8.85 12.52 -4.96
CA GLY A 69 9.04 13.86 -4.40
C GLY A 69 8.72 14.04 -2.91
N LYS A 70 8.13 13.05 -2.22
CA LYS A 70 7.82 13.12 -0.78
C LYS A 70 8.84 12.34 0.04
N GLN A 71 9.96 12.99 0.41
CA GLN A 71 11.11 12.30 1.00
C GLN A 71 10.79 11.45 2.24
N GLN A 72 10.10 12.01 3.24
CA GLN A 72 9.67 11.23 4.42
C GLN A 72 8.75 10.05 4.05
N THR A 73 7.83 10.24 3.10
CA THR A 73 6.94 9.16 2.64
C THR A 73 7.71 8.08 1.90
N GLN A 74 8.73 8.44 1.13
CA GLN A 74 9.59 7.47 0.48
C GLN A 74 10.40 6.67 1.50
N GLU A 75 11.04 7.33 2.46
CA GLU A 75 11.80 6.66 3.52
C GLU A 75 10.94 5.65 4.28
N GLU A 76 9.73 6.03 4.72
CA GLU A 76 8.80 5.09 5.37
C GLU A 76 8.26 4.01 4.42
N PHE A 77 8.16 4.27 3.12
CA PHE A 77 7.78 3.24 2.14
C PHE A 77 8.90 2.19 1.92
N PHE A 78 10.16 2.60 2.00
CA PHE A 78 11.32 1.71 1.86
C PHE A 78 11.58 0.85 3.10
N HIS A 79 11.04 1.24 4.26
CA HIS A 79 11.29 0.59 5.54
C HIS A 79 10.13 -0.30 5.98
#